data_AF-A0AAD4BCF9-F1
#
_entry.id   AF-A0AAD4BCF9-F1
#
_cell.length_a   1.000
_cell.length_b   1.000
_cell.length_c   1.000
_cell.angle_alpha   90.00
_cell.angle_beta   90.00
_cell.angle_gamma   90.00
#
_symmetry.space_group_name_H-M   'P 1'
#
loop_
_entity.id
_entity.type
_entity.pdbx_description
1 polymer ?
#
loop_
_entity_poly.entity_id
_entity_poly.type
_entity_poly.pdbx_seq_one_letter_code
_entity_poly.pdbx_strand_id
1 'polypeptide(L)'
;MLAMEQATFLDNALELLSHAINAEDNHDYTEAYAQYMAALDYLMAAQQYEKNEKSRAFLKEKADEYLNRAEAIRQRVHIDMHKRSDMAADVDGTNKGHTTAQSVILDEAFKCAKRAIDADASHNYTEAYKQYMKSMDHFMFAQRYGHDEQSRSLIRSEVAEYLSRAEIIKEHLDSLKESRAADNANLSKGPPRPPEVVFLHTAIEITQRAIQQDVKKYYRSAYELYNDALDYFMLAHKYEKNEQKRTTIRANMEEYLTRAEVLKYIR
;
A
#
# COMPACT_ATOMS: atom_id res chain seq x y z
N MET A 1 5.98 42.85 22.91
CA MET A 1 7.11 42.04 22.41
C MET A 1 6.63 40.71 21.86
N LEU A 2 5.97 39.85 22.66
CA LEU A 2 5.43 38.55 22.21
C LEU A 2 4.50 38.57 20.97
N ALA A 3 3.66 39.59 20.81
CA ALA A 3 2.77 39.69 19.64
C ALA A 3 3.49 40.07 18.33
N MET A 4 4.63 40.78 18.41
CA MET A 4 5.46 41.06 17.24
C MET A 4 6.23 39.82 16.81
N GLU A 5 6.69 39.02 17.77
CA GLU A 5 7.44 37.78 17.54
C GLU A 5 6.54 36.70 16.90
N GLN A 6 5.28 36.59 17.36
CA GLN A 6 4.29 35.69 16.76
C GLN A 6 3.97 36.06 15.30
N ALA A 7 3.77 37.34 15.00
CA ALA A 7 3.51 37.81 13.65
C ALA A 7 4.68 37.47 12.71
N THR A 8 5.92 37.65 13.18
CA THR A 8 7.11 37.29 12.39
C THR A 8 7.23 35.80 12.10
N PHE A 9 6.84 34.92 13.02
CA PHE A 9 6.85 33.47 12.76
C PHE A 9 5.80 33.06 11.73
N LEU A 10 4.60 33.64 11.80
CA LEU A 10 3.54 33.34 10.85
C LEU A 10 3.86 33.89 9.44
N ASP A 11 4.40 35.11 9.36
CA ASP A 11 4.80 35.72 8.08
C ASP A 11 5.89 34.90 7.40
N ASN A 12 6.93 34.48 8.15
CA ASN A 12 7.98 33.60 7.64
C ASN A 12 7.43 32.24 7.19
N ALA A 13 6.51 31.64 7.96
CA ALA A 13 5.87 30.39 7.57
C ALA A 13 5.10 30.53 6.25
N LEU A 14 4.35 31.61 6.08
CA LEU A 14 3.56 31.87 4.86
C LEU A 14 4.45 32.12 3.64
N GLU A 15 5.56 32.84 3.82
CA GLU A 15 6.55 33.06 2.77
C GLU A 15 7.16 31.73 2.31
N LEU A 16 7.63 30.91 3.25
CA LEU A 16 8.21 29.59 2.95
C LEU A 16 7.18 28.63 2.33
N LEU A 17 5.91 28.66 2.78
CA LEU A 17 4.84 27.88 2.14
C LEU A 17 4.59 28.34 0.70
N SER A 18 4.62 29.64 0.43
CA SER A 18 4.49 30.15 -0.93
C SER A 18 5.66 29.68 -1.80
N HIS A 19 6.89 29.69 -1.27
CA HIS A 19 8.05 29.16 -1.96
C HIS A 19 7.94 27.65 -2.19
N ALA A 20 7.46 26.89 -1.21
CA ALA A 20 7.26 25.45 -1.30
C ALA A 20 6.23 25.08 -2.38
N ILE A 21 5.10 25.78 -2.42
CA ILE A 21 4.05 25.58 -3.46
C ILE A 21 4.61 25.94 -4.84
N ASN A 22 5.29 27.07 -4.98
CA ASN A 22 5.89 27.47 -6.24
C ASN A 22 6.95 26.45 -6.71
N ALA A 23 7.77 25.91 -5.79
CA ALA A 23 8.74 24.86 -6.10
C ALA A 23 8.04 23.56 -6.52
N GLU A 24 6.94 23.19 -5.86
CA GLU A 24 6.13 22.01 -6.20
C GLU A 24 5.49 22.14 -7.58
N ASP A 25 4.90 23.30 -7.91
CA ASP A 25 4.32 23.59 -9.23
C ASP A 25 5.39 23.55 -10.34
N ASN A 26 6.61 23.98 -10.02
CA ASN A 26 7.78 23.89 -10.90
C ASN A 26 8.42 22.49 -10.92
N HIS A 27 7.82 21.50 -10.24
CA HIS A 27 8.32 20.12 -10.14
C HIS A 27 9.72 20.02 -9.51
N ASP A 28 10.12 21.02 -8.72
CA ASP A 28 11.33 20.99 -7.92
C ASP A 28 11.05 20.44 -6.53
N TYR A 29 10.69 19.15 -6.51
CA TYR A 29 10.17 18.50 -5.32
C TYR A 29 11.16 18.46 -4.16
N THR A 30 12.48 18.46 -4.45
CA THR A 30 13.52 18.48 -3.41
C THR A 30 13.49 19.80 -2.65
N GLU A 31 13.42 20.92 -3.37
CA GLU A 31 13.30 22.25 -2.81
C GLU A 31 11.93 22.43 -2.14
N ALA A 32 10.86 21.99 -2.79
CA ALA A 32 9.51 22.01 -2.22
C ALA A 32 9.46 21.32 -0.85
N TYR A 33 10.05 20.12 -0.73
CA TYR A 33 10.13 19.40 0.53
C TYR A 33 10.89 20.19 1.60
N ALA A 34 12.07 20.71 1.28
CA ALA A 34 12.88 21.48 2.22
C ALA A 34 12.14 22.72 2.73
N GLN A 35 11.47 23.44 1.82
CA GLN A 35 10.69 24.64 2.12
C GLN A 35 9.44 24.32 2.95
N TYR A 36 8.74 23.20 2.67
CA TYR A 36 7.64 22.73 3.51
C TYR A 36 8.10 22.40 4.93
N MET A 37 9.22 21.69 5.10
CA MET A 37 9.76 21.37 6.42
C MET A 37 10.18 22.61 7.21
N ALA A 38 10.83 23.57 6.55
CA ALA A 38 11.19 24.84 7.16
C ALA A 38 9.94 25.64 7.59
N ALA A 39 8.90 25.68 6.76
CA ALA A 39 7.65 26.34 7.11
C ALA A 39 6.95 25.70 8.33
N LEU A 40 7.03 24.38 8.47
CA LEU A 40 6.46 23.66 9.61
C LEU A 40 7.14 24.03 10.93
N ASP A 41 8.46 24.21 10.94
CA ASP A 41 9.18 24.67 12.14
C ASP A 41 8.66 26.04 12.60
N TYR A 42 8.42 26.95 11.66
CA TYR A 42 7.85 28.28 11.95
C TYR A 42 6.37 28.22 12.38
N LEU A 43 5.55 27.34 11.79
CA LEU A 43 4.17 27.12 12.23
C LEU A 43 4.11 26.55 13.65
N MET A 44 4.98 25.60 13.97
CA MET A 44 5.08 25.01 15.31
C MET A 44 5.55 26.05 16.34
N ALA A 45 6.50 26.89 15.98
CA ALA A 45 6.91 28.03 16.82
C ALA A 45 5.75 29.02 17.02
N ALA A 46 5.05 29.43 15.95
CA ALA A 46 3.90 30.33 16.04
C ALA A 46 2.77 29.75 16.92
N GLN A 47 2.54 28.44 16.86
CA GLN A 47 1.57 27.72 17.69
C GLN A 47 1.93 27.77 19.18
N GLN A 48 3.21 27.65 19.54
CA GLN A 48 3.66 27.66 20.94
C GLN A 48 3.40 29.02 21.63
N TYR A 49 3.48 30.12 20.88
CA TYR A 49 3.24 31.47 21.38
C TYR A 49 1.78 31.94 21.23
N GLU A 50 0.92 31.16 20.57
CA GLU A 50 -0.49 31.47 20.39
C GLU A 50 -1.31 31.23 21.68
N LYS A 51 -2.00 32.29 22.13
CA LYS A 51 -2.81 32.28 23.36
C LYS A 51 -4.26 31.91 23.09
N ASN A 52 -4.76 32.19 21.91
CA ASN A 52 -6.12 31.83 21.52
C ASN A 52 -6.18 30.35 21.14
N GLU A 53 -6.93 29.56 21.92
CA GLU A 53 -7.03 28.12 21.70
C GLU A 53 -7.59 27.75 20.33
N LYS A 54 -8.51 28.55 19.78
CA LYS A 54 -9.07 28.31 18.44
C LYS A 54 -8.03 28.54 17.36
N SER A 55 -7.28 29.65 17.45
CA SER A 55 -6.18 29.94 16.53
C SER A 55 -5.06 28.89 16.64
N ARG A 56 -4.75 28.43 17.86
CA ARG A 56 -3.76 27.39 18.11
C ARG A 56 -4.17 26.04 17.49
N ALA A 57 -5.43 25.66 17.64
CA ALA A 57 -5.97 24.45 17.01
C ALA A 57 -5.94 24.54 15.47
N PHE A 58 -6.27 25.71 14.92
CA PHE A 58 -6.21 25.95 13.48
C PHE A 58 -4.77 25.89 12.94
N LEU A 59 -3.79 26.47 13.64
CA LEU A 59 -2.37 26.38 13.28
C LEU A 59 -1.87 24.93 13.28
N LYS A 60 -2.30 24.14 14.27
CA LYS A 60 -1.99 22.71 14.35
C LYS A 60 -2.57 21.95 13.15
N GLU A 61 -3.85 22.16 12.86
CA GLU A 61 -4.52 21.53 11.71
C GLU A 61 -3.79 21.85 10.40
N LYS A 62 -3.35 23.10 10.23
CA LYS A 62 -2.55 23.50 9.06
C LYS A 62 -1.15 22.89 9.04
N ALA A 63 -0.49 22.77 10.18
CA ALA A 63 0.79 22.07 10.26
C ALA A 63 0.65 20.59 9.89
N ASP A 64 -0.40 19.92 10.35
CA ASP A 64 -0.68 18.52 10.00
C ASP A 64 -0.96 18.37 8.48
N GLU A 65 -1.71 19.29 7.88
CA GLU A 65 -1.97 19.31 6.43
C GLU A 65 -0.68 19.45 5.60
N TYR A 66 0.17 20.42 5.95
CA TYR A 66 1.43 20.65 5.24
C TYR A 66 2.49 19.59 5.50
N LEU A 67 2.47 18.94 6.67
CA LEU A 67 3.31 17.77 6.94
C LEU A 67 2.92 16.59 6.05
N ASN A 68 1.63 16.27 5.95
CA ASN A 68 1.15 15.22 5.06
C ASN A 68 1.53 15.52 3.58
N ARG A 69 1.46 16.79 3.17
CA ARG A 69 1.88 17.21 1.83
C ARG A 69 3.39 17.07 1.63
N ALA A 70 4.20 17.44 2.62
CA ALA A 70 5.65 17.26 2.60
C ALA A 70 6.02 15.77 2.50
N GLU A 71 5.35 14.89 3.24
CA GLU A 71 5.56 13.43 3.17
C GLU A 71 5.18 12.86 1.80
N ALA A 72 4.06 13.30 1.21
CA ALA A 72 3.68 12.92 -0.15
C ALA A 72 4.71 13.39 -1.20
N ILE A 73 5.28 14.58 -1.02
CA ILE A 73 6.35 15.11 -1.88
C ILE A 73 7.64 14.32 -1.67
N ARG A 74 8.01 13.97 -0.44
CA ARG A 74 9.19 13.15 -0.14
C ARG A 74 9.19 11.82 -0.90
N GLN A 75 8.04 11.16 -0.97
CA GLN A 75 7.87 9.94 -1.77
C GLN A 75 8.12 10.18 -3.28
N ARG A 76 7.82 11.38 -3.79
CA ARG A 76 8.08 11.79 -5.19
C ARG A 76 9.52 12.24 -5.43
N VAL A 77 10.15 12.92 -4.47
CA VAL A 77 11.57 13.30 -4.50
C VAL A 77 12.45 12.07 -4.69
N HIS A 78 12.12 10.96 -4.01
CA HIS A 78 12.80 9.69 -4.22
C HIS A 78 12.72 9.17 -5.67
N ILE A 79 11.61 9.42 -6.37
CA ILE A 79 11.41 9.01 -7.76
C ILE A 79 12.16 9.96 -8.72
N ASP A 80 12.15 11.27 -8.45
CA ASP A 80 12.72 12.28 -9.35
C ASP A 80 14.23 12.50 -9.14
N MET A 81 14.79 12.25 -7.96
CA MET A 81 16.26 12.24 -7.77
C MET A 81 16.92 11.12 -8.58
N HIS A 82 16.27 9.95 -8.73
CA HIS A 82 16.75 8.89 -9.61
C HIS A 82 16.64 9.28 -11.11
N LYS A 83 15.57 9.95 -11.52
CA LYS A 83 15.46 10.45 -12.91
C LYS A 83 16.44 11.58 -13.23
N ARG A 84 16.69 12.50 -12.28
CA ARG A 84 17.63 13.61 -12.47
C ARG A 84 19.09 13.14 -12.48
N SER A 85 19.46 12.08 -11.73
CA SER A 85 20.78 11.46 -11.85
C SER A 85 21.03 10.84 -13.23
N ASP A 86 19.98 10.30 -13.87
CA ASP A 86 20.06 9.78 -15.24
C ASP A 86 20.14 10.89 -16.30
N MET A 87 19.45 12.02 -16.10
CA MET A 87 19.47 13.17 -17.02
C MET A 87 20.72 14.04 -16.90
N ALA A 88 21.29 14.20 -15.69
CA ALA A 88 22.52 14.95 -15.49
C ALA A 88 23.75 14.24 -16.09
N ALA A 89 23.70 12.91 -16.23
CA ALA A 89 24.71 12.12 -16.94
C ALA A 89 24.62 12.23 -18.48
N ASP A 90 23.56 12.82 -19.02
CA ASP A 90 23.30 12.97 -20.47
C ASP A 90 23.74 14.33 -21.04
N VAL A 91 24.13 15.29 -20.18
CA VAL A 91 24.50 16.66 -20.60
C VAL A 91 25.95 16.78 -21.07
N ASP A 92 26.84 15.84 -20.71
CA ASP A 92 28.19 15.74 -21.27
C ASP A 92 28.20 14.67 -22.37
N GLY A 93 28.02 15.13 -23.62
CA GLY A 93 27.62 14.35 -24.80
C GLY A 93 28.60 13.29 -25.32
N THR A 94 29.08 12.41 -24.45
CA THR A 94 29.91 11.26 -24.80
C THR A 94 29.52 10.01 -24.03
N ASN A 95 28.24 9.61 -24.04
CA ASN A 95 27.96 8.19 -23.82
C ASN A 95 26.65 7.71 -24.45
N LYS A 96 26.78 6.98 -25.55
CA LYS A 96 25.69 6.12 -26.04
C LYS A 96 25.46 5.03 -24.98
N GLY A 97 24.34 5.12 -24.27
CA GLY A 97 23.64 4.00 -23.66
C GLY A 97 24.50 3.05 -22.81
N HIS A 98 24.86 3.47 -21.61
CA HIS A 98 25.14 2.53 -20.52
C HIS A 98 24.19 2.84 -19.36
N THR A 99 23.00 2.24 -19.40
CA THR A 99 22.23 1.99 -18.19
C THR A 99 23.10 1.02 -17.36
N THR A 100 23.88 1.56 -16.43
CA THR A 100 24.77 0.74 -15.58
C THR A 100 23.92 -0.36 -14.96
N ALA A 101 24.40 -1.61 -14.95
CA ALA A 101 23.63 -2.76 -14.42
C ALA A 101 23.05 -2.51 -13.01
N GLN A 102 23.67 -1.60 -12.26
CA GLN A 102 23.25 -1.09 -10.95
C GLN A 102 21.91 -0.32 -10.98
N SER A 103 21.69 0.61 -11.92
CA SER A 103 20.41 1.35 -11.98
C SER A 103 19.26 0.42 -12.36
N VAL A 104 19.53 -0.57 -13.22
CA VAL A 104 18.58 -1.64 -13.55
C VAL A 104 18.17 -2.43 -12.31
N ILE A 105 19.12 -2.73 -11.41
CA ILE A 105 18.83 -3.50 -10.19
C ILE A 105 18.01 -2.68 -9.20
N LEU A 106 18.29 -1.39 -9.06
CA LEU A 106 17.56 -0.51 -8.18
C LEU A 106 16.13 -0.25 -8.68
N ASP A 107 15.96 -0.08 -10.00
CA ASP A 107 14.64 -0.01 -10.64
C ASP A 107 13.82 -1.28 -10.39
N GLU A 108 14.44 -2.46 -10.49
CA GLU A 108 13.77 -3.71 -10.17
C GLU A 108 13.41 -3.81 -8.68
N ALA A 109 14.22 -3.26 -7.77
CA ALA A 109 13.91 -3.18 -6.35
C ALA A 109 12.61 -2.37 -6.12
N PHE A 110 12.53 -1.17 -6.69
CA PHE A 110 11.35 -0.31 -6.56
C PHE A 110 10.10 -0.89 -7.23
N LYS A 111 10.24 -1.53 -8.38
CA LYS A 111 9.12 -2.23 -9.04
C LYS A 111 8.58 -3.36 -8.16
N CYS A 112 9.46 -4.14 -7.53
CA CYS A 112 9.05 -5.21 -6.61
C CYS A 112 8.39 -4.64 -5.36
N ALA A 113 8.96 -3.58 -4.77
CA ALA A 113 8.39 -2.91 -3.59
C ALA A 113 6.97 -2.38 -3.86
N LYS A 114 6.77 -1.71 -5.00
CA LYS A 114 5.44 -1.24 -5.41
C LYS A 114 4.43 -2.38 -5.54
N ARG A 115 4.82 -3.48 -6.20
CA ARG A 115 3.95 -4.68 -6.32
C ARG A 115 3.64 -5.29 -4.96
N ALA A 116 4.58 -5.26 -4.03
CA ALA A 116 4.38 -5.76 -2.67
C ALA A 116 3.32 -4.92 -1.93
N ILE A 117 3.43 -3.59 -1.99
CA ILE A 117 2.49 -2.64 -1.38
C ILE A 117 1.08 -2.82 -1.99
N ASP A 118 0.97 -2.89 -3.31
CA ASP A 118 -0.31 -3.10 -3.99
C ASP A 118 -0.96 -4.44 -3.59
N ALA A 119 -0.17 -5.51 -3.48
CA ALA A 119 -0.63 -6.83 -3.05
C ALA A 119 -1.03 -6.84 -1.57
N ASP A 120 -0.29 -6.15 -0.71
CA ASP A 120 -0.56 -6.02 0.72
C ASP A 120 -1.85 -5.23 0.96
N ALA A 121 -2.03 -4.09 0.27
CA ALA A 121 -3.26 -3.32 0.28
C ALA A 121 -4.47 -4.12 -0.22
N SER A 122 -4.24 -5.09 -1.11
CA SER A 122 -5.26 -6.03 -1.61
C SER A 122 -5.45 -7.27 -0.73
N HIS A 123 -4.80 -7.33 0.45
CA HIS A 123 -4.77 -8.49 1.37
C HIS A 123 -4.28 -9.80 0.71
N ASN A 124 -3.56 -9.70 -0.41
CA ASN A 124 -2.89 -10.83 -1.03
C ASN A 124 -1.53 -11.05 -0.35
N TYR A 125 -1.59 -11.46 0.91
CA TYR A 125 -0.44 -11.57 1.81
C TYR A 125 0.65 -12.52 1.32
N THR A 126 0.28 -13.58 0.58
CA THR A 126 1.26 -14.51 0.01
C THR A 126 2.10 -13.86 -1.08
N GLU A 127 1.48 -13.12 -2.00
CA GLU A 127 2.22 -12.41 -3.04
C GLU A 127 2.94 -11.18 -2.49
N ALA A 128 2.32 -10.46 -1.54
CA ALA A 128 2.94 -9.33 -0.85
C ALA A 128 4.27 -9.74 -0.19
N TYR A 129 4.26 -10.81 0.62
CA TYR A 129 5.46 -11.33 1.26
C TYR A 129 6.57 -11.65 0.26
N LYS A 130 6.22 -12.36 -0.82
CA LYS A 130 7.17 -12.74 -1.87
C LYS A 130 7.79 -11.52 -2.56
N GLN A 131 6.98 -10.51 -2.88
CA GLN A 131 7.46 -9.30 -3.55
C GLN A 131 8.30 -8.43 -2.59
N TYR A 132 7.95 -8.36 -1.30
CA TYR A 132 8.79 -7.70 -0.29
C TYR A 132 10.17 -8.35 -0.19
N MET A 133 10.25 -9.69 -0.09
CA MET A 133 11.53 -10.40 -0.06
C MET A 133 12.35 -10.15 -1.33
N LYS A 134 11.71 -10.22 -2.50
CA LYS A 134 12.38 -9.95 -3.77
C LYS A 134 12.90 -8.51 -3.86
N SER A 135 12.15 -7.53 -3.38
CA SER A 135 12.59 -6.13 -3.37
C SER A 135 13.84 -5.94 -2.51
N MET A 136 13.91 -6.59 -1.35
CA MET A 136 15.08 -6.53 -0.46
C MET A 136 16.31 -7.17 -1.07
N ASP A 137 16.17 -8.31 -1.75
CA ASP A 137 17.31 -8.93 -2.42
C ASP A 137 17.94 -7.97 -3.43
N HIS A 138 17.12 -7.24 -4.18
CA HIS A 138 17.58 -6.22 -5.11
C HIS A 138 18.20 -5.00 -4.40
N PHE A 139 17.59 -4.51 -3.31
CA PHE A 139 18.15 -3.43 -2.50
C PHE A 139 19.50 -3.79 -1.85
N MET A 140 19.62 -4.99 -1.30
CA MET A 140 20.86 -5.51 -0.71
C MET A 140 21.93 -5.71 -1.78
N PHE A 141 21.55 -6.12 -3.00
CA PHE A 141 22.46 -6.18 -4.13
C PHE A 141 22.94 -4.78 -4.54
N ALA A 142 22.02 -3.80 -4.65
CA ALA A 142 22.37 -2.42 -4.95
C ALA A 142 23.31 -1.81 -3.89
N GLN A 143 23.09 -2.13 -2.60
CA GLN A 143 23.94 -1.66 -1.50
C GLN A 143 25.40 -2.12 -1.63
N ARG A 144 25.65 -3.32 -2.18
CA ARG A 144 27.02 -3.85 -2.37
C ARG A 144 27.79 -3.14 -3.47
N TYR A 145 27.11 -2.49 -4.42
CA TYR A 145 27.71 -1.95 -5.63
C TYR A 145 27.62 -0.42 -5.71
N GLY A 146 28.19 0.25 -4.71
CA GLY A 146 28.71 1.61 -4.87
C GLY A 146 27.68 2.73 -4.86
N HIS A 147 27.00 2.90 -3.73
CA HIS A 147 26.28 4.13 -3.40
C HIS A 147 27.10 4.96 -2.40
N ASP A 148 26.91 6.27 -2.35
CA ASP A 148 27.39 7.10 -1.25
C ASP A 148 26.75 6.64 0.09
N GLU A 149 27.31 7.05 1.22
CA GLU A 149 26.83 6.59 2.53
C GLU A 149 25.37 7.01 2.81
N GLN A 150 24.90 8.14 2.26
CA GLN A 150 23.54 8.61 2.45
C GLN A 150 22.55 7.71 1.69
N SER A 151 22.83 7.43 0.42
CA SER A 151 22.05 6.49 -0.39
C SER A 151 22.03 5.08 0.22
N ARG A 152 23.16 4.59 0.75
CA ARG A 152 23.21 3.31 1.47
C ARG A 152 22.40 3.34 2.77
N SER A 153 22.40 4.47 3.48
CA SER A 153 21.60 4.63 4.68
C SER A 153 20.10 4.64 4.40
N LEU A 154 19.68 5.27 3.30
CA LEU A 154 18.28 5.27 2.86
C LEU A 154 17.83 3.86 2.47
N ILE A 155 18.62 3.15 1.67
CA ILE A 155 18.33 1.76 1.30
C ILE A 155 18.22 0.88 2.55
N ARG A 156 19.10 1.05 3.55
CA ARG A 156 19.00 0.31 4.82
C ARG A 156 17.71 0.63 5.58
N SER A 157 17.28 1.89 5.59
CA SER A 157 16.04 2.31 6.24
C SER A 157 14.81 1.67 5.58
N GLU A 158 14.73 1.74 4.25
CA GLU A 158 13.64 1.14 3.47
C GLU A 158 13.60 -0.39 3.62
N VAL A 159 14.77 -1.05 3.55
CA VAL A 159 14.87 -2.50 3.78
C VAL A 159 14.39 -2.87 5.18
N ALA A 160 14.72 -2.09 6.20
CA ALA A 160 14.27 -2.35 7.58
C ALA A 160 12.74 -2.22 7.71
N GLU A 161 12.14 -1.21 7.08
CA GLU A 161 10.69 -1.01 7.10
C GLU A 161 9.96 -2.14 6.37
N TYR A 162 10.39 -2.49 5.17
CA TYR A 162 9.80 -3.60 4.42
C TYR A 162 10.00 -4.93 5.14
N LEU A 163 11.10 -5.09 5.91
CA LEU A 163 11.39 -6.32 6.64
C LEU A 163 10.43 -6.47 7.81
N SER A 164 10.23 -5.39 8.57
CA SER A 164 9.23 -5.37 9.62
C SER A 164 7.84 -5.71 9.07
N ARG A 165 7.45 -5.12 7.93
CA ARG A 165 6.16 -5.44 7.31
C ARG A 165 6.07 -6.89 6.83
N ALA A 166 7.12 -7.41 6.18
CA ALA A 166 7.19 -8.78 5.72
C ALA A 166 7.16 -9.79 6.87
N GLU A 167 7.78 -9.49 8.01
CA GLU A 167 7.72 -10.30 9.23
C GLU A 167 6.30 -10.40 9.77
N ILE A 168 5.58 -9.27 9.88
CA ILE A 168 4.17 -9.26 10.29
C ILE A 168 3.31 -10.11 9.33
N ILE A 169 3.53 -9.96 8.02
CA ILE A 169 2.82 -10.76 7.01
C ILE A 169 3.14 -12.24 7.17
N LYS A 170 4.41 -12.59 7.43
CA LYS A 170 4.84 -13.96 7.65
C LYS A 170 4.19 -14.57 8.88
N GLU A 171 4.16 -13.86 10.00
CA GLU A 171 3.46 -14.29 11.22
C GLU A 171 1.96 -14.51 10.97
N HIS A 172 1.32 -13.63 10.20
CA HIS A 172 -0.06 -13.81 9.78
C HIS A 172 -0.24 -15.07 8.91
N LEU A 173 0.68 -15.33 7.98
CA LEU A 173 0.67 -16.55 7.16
C LEU A 173 0.95 -17.82 7.98
N ASP A 174 1.84 -17.76 8.95
CA ASP A 174 2.22 -18.90 9.78
C ASP A 174 1.14 -19.20 10.82
N SER A 175 0.51 -18.20 11.44
CA SER A 175 -0.69 -18.39 12.27
C SER A 175 -1.89 -18.93 11.48
N LEU A 176 -2.05 -18.53 10.21
CA LEU A 176 -3.01 -19.14 9.27
C LEU A 176 -2.67 -20.61 8.98
N LYS A 177 -1.39 -20.97 8.86
CA LYS A 177 -0.97 -22.36 8.67
C LYS A 177 -1.12 -23.18 9.95
N GLU A 178 -0.81 -22.63 11.12
CA GLU A 178 -0.92 -23.28 12.42
C GLU A 178 -2.38 -23.48 12.82
N SER A 179 -3.27 -22.52 12.56
CA SER A 179 -4.72 -22.72 12.71
C SER A 179 -5.21 -23.83 11.79
N ARG A 180 -4.81 -23.81 10.51
CA ARG A 180 -5.11 -24.91 9.56
C ARG A 180 -4.49 -26.25 9.98
N ALA A 181 -3.32 -26.26 10.61
CA ALA A 181 -2.63 -27.46 11.07
C ALA A 181 -3.21 -28.01 12.38
N ALA A 182 -3.63 -27.14 13.29
CA ALA A 182 -4.33 -27.48 14.53
C ALA A 182 -5.75 -27.99 14.23
N ASP A 183 -6.42 -27.41 13.24
CA ASP A 183 -7.64 -27.97 12.67
C ASP A 183 -7.37 -29.38 12.11
N ASN A 184 -6.33 -29.55 11.26
CA ASN A 184 -5.94 -30.85 10.71
C ASN A 184 -5.51 -31.89 11.77
N ALA A 185 -4.87 -31.48 12.87
CA ALA A 185 -4.45 -32.38 13.95
C ALA A 185 -5.65 -32.85 14.79
N ASN A 186 -6.66 -32.01 15.00
CA ASN A 186 -7.91 -32.39 15.65
C ASN A 186 -8.82 -33.27 14.76
N LEU A 187 -8.55 -33.34 13.45
CA LEU A 187 -9.21 -34.26 12.50
C LEU A 187 -8.70 -35.71 12.58
N SER A 188 -7.64 -36.00 13.34
CA SER A 188 -7.00 -37.33 13.41
C SER A 188 -7.76 -38.38 14.27
N LYS A 189 -8.79 -37.98 15.03
CA LYS A 189 -9.53 -38.90 15.93
C LYS A 189 -10.98 -39.19 15.52
N GLY A 190 -11.41 -38.88 14.30
CA GLY A 190 -12.75 -39.16 13.82
C GLY A 190 -12.81 -39.42 12.32
N PRO A 191 -13.91 -39.97 11.78
CA PRO A 191 -14.05 -40.23 10.35
C PRO A 191 -13.90 -38.94 9.54
N PRO A 192 -13.41 -39.01 8.28
CA PRO A 192 -12.80 -37.88 7.59
C PRO A 192 -13.81 -36.75 7.38
N ARG A 193 -13.48 -35.56 7.91
CA ARG A 193 -14.28 -34.34 7.79
C ARG A 193 -13.73 -33.48 6.64
N PRO A 194 -14.53 -33.10 5.63
CA PRO A 194 -14.11 -32.11 4.65
C PRO A 194 -14.04 -30.70 5.29
N PRO A 195 -13.01 -29.89 4.99
CA PRO A 195 -12.71 -28.66 5.73
C PRO A 195 -13.68 -27.51 5.40
N GLU A 196 -14.51 -27.18 6.37
CA GLU A 196 -15.50 -26.08 6.42
C GLU A 196 -14.93 -24.71 5.98
N VAL A 197 -13.66 -24.44 6.32
CA VAL A 197 -12.97 -23.16 6.02
C VAL A 197 -12.59 -23.03 4.53
N VAL A 198 -12.39 -24.14 3.81
CA VAL A 198 -12.01 -24.10 2.40
C VAL A 198 -13.19 -23.66 1.53
N PHE A 199 -14.40 -24.12 1.84
CA PHE A 199 -15.57 -23.86 1.02
C PHE A 199 -15.97 -22.39 1.02
N LEU A 200 -16.05 -21.77 2.20
CA LEU A 200 -16.45 -20.35 2.29
C LEU A 200 -15.41 -19.43 1.64
N HIS A 201 -14.13 -19.68 1.87
CA HIS A 201 -13.05 -18.90 1.26
C HIS A 201 -13.05 -19.04 -0.27
N THR A 202 -13.16 -20.27 -0.78
CA THR A 202 -13.23 -20.54 -2.22
C THR A 202 -14.46 -19.89 -2.86
N ALA A 203 -15.62 -19.95 -2.19
CA ALA A 203 -16.83 -19.28 -2.66
C ALA A 203 -16.63 -17.76 -2.80
N ILE A 204 -15.99 -17.11 -1.83
CA ILE A 204 -15.69 -15.67 -1.86
C ILE A 204 -14.72 -15.33 -3.01
N GLU A 205 -13.65 -16.11 -3.20
CA GLU A 205 -12.70 -15.89 -4.28
C GLU A 205 -13.35 -16.00 -5.67
N ILE A 206 -14.16 -17.04 -5.90
CA ILE A 206 -14.85 -17.24 -7.17
C ILE A 206 -15.89 -16.13 -7.40
N THR A 207 -16.61 -15.71 -6.35
CA THR A 207 -17.56 -14.60 -6.41
C THR A 207 -16.89 -13.29 -6.82
N GLN A 208 -15.73 -12.97 -6.26
CA GLN A 208 -14.98 -11.77 -6.66
C GLN A 208 -14.60 -11.81 -8.14
N ARG A 209 -14.19 -12.98 -8.66
CA ARG A 209 -13.93 -13.17 -10.08
C ARG A 209 -15.21 -13.02 -10.91
N ALA A 210 -16.33 -13.58 -10.47
CA ALA A 210 -17.62 -13.46 -11.14
C ALA A 210 -18.05 -12.00 -11.30
N ILE A 211 -17.95 -11.21 -10.22
CA ILE A 211 -18.26 -9.77 -10.21
C ILE A 211 -17.36 -9.02 -11.21
N GLN A 212 -16.05 -9.33 -11.26
CA GLN A 212 -15.15 -8.70 -12.22
C GLN A 212 -15.53 -9.00 -13.67
N GLN A 213 -15.95 -10.23 -13.98
CA GLN A 213 -16.43 -10.59 -15.33
C GLN A 213 -17.76 -9.91 -15.65
N ASP A 214 -18.65 -9.80 -14.67
CA ASP A 214 -19.96 -9.18 -14.80
C ASP A 214 -19.84 -7.67 -15.09
N VAL A 215 -18.97 -6.96 -14.37
CA VAL A 215 -18.64 -5.54 -14.62
C VAL A 215 -18.06 -5.33 -16.02
N LYS A 216 -17.27 -6.30 -16.52
CA LYS A 216 -16.73 -6.29 -17.90
C LYS A 216 -17.76 -6.69 -18.96
N LYS A 217 -19.00 -7.01 -18.57
CA LYS A 217 -20.08 -7.51 -19.43
C LYS A 217 -19.75 -8.85 -20.10
N TYR A 218 -18.83 -9.62 -19.53
CA TYR A 218 -18.55 -11.00 -19.94
C TYR A 218 -19.54 -11.95 -19.28
N TYR A 219 -20.83 -11.76 -19.60
CA TYR A 219 -21.96 -12.35 -18.90
C TYR A 219 -21.97 -13.89 -18.88
N ARG A 220 -21.50 -14.54 -19.96
CA ARG A 220 -21.36 -15.99 -19.98
C ARG A 220 -20.36 -16.50 -18.95
N SER A 221 -19.18 -15.89 -18.88
CA SER A 221 -18.14 -16.27 -17.91
C SER A 221 -18.56 -15.91 -16.49
N ALA A 222 -19.20 -14.75 -16.29
CA ALA A 222 -19.76 -14.36 -15.00
C ALA A 222 -20.81 -15.37 -14.51
N TYR A 223 -21.72 -15.79 -15.38
CA TYR A 223 -22.74 -16.80 -15.07
C TYR A 223 -22.11 -18.11 -14.60
N GLU A 224 -21.13 -18.64 -15.33
CA GLU A 224 -20.45 -19.88 -14.96
C GLU A 224 -19.79 -19.76 -13.58
N LEU A 225 -19.05 -18.67 -13.34
CA LEU A 225 -18.40 -18.42 -12.05
C LEU A 225 -19.40 -18.23 -10.89
N TYR A 226 -20.55 -17.57 -11.12
CA TYR A 226 -21.57 -17.47 -10.07
C TYR A 226 -22.16 -18.83 -9.69
N ASN A 227 -22.38 -19.73 -10.65
CA ASN A 227 -22.85 -21.09 -10.34
C ASN A 227 -21.79 -21.88 -9.58
N ASP A 228 -20.52 -21.80 -10.00
CA ASP A 228 -19.41 -22.43 -9.28
C ASP A 228 -19.33 -21.92 -7.84
N ALA A 229 -19.43 -20.60 -7.63
CA ALA A 229 -19.43 -20.02 -6.28
C ALA A 229 -20.60 -20.50 -5.41
N LEU A 230 -21.80 -20.65 -6.01
CA LEU A 230 -22.99 -21.14 -5.31
C LEU A 230 -22.81 -22.59 -4.82
N ASP A 231 -22.16 -23.46 -5.59
CA ASP A 231 -21.84 -24.82 -5.15
C ASP A 231 -20.97 -24.81 -3.88
N TYR A 232 -19.96 -23.93 -3.84
CA TYR A 232 -19.11 -23.78 -2.66
C TYR A 232 -19.84 -23.12 -1.48
N PHE A 233 -20.73 -22.15 -1.71
CA PHE A 233 -21.55 -21.60 -0.64
C PHE A 233 -22.55 -22.62 -0.07
N MET A 234 -23.12 -23.50 -0.89
CA MET A 234 -23.98 -24.59 -0.42
C MET A 234 -23.22 -25.54 0.50
N LEU A 235 -21.98 -25.89 0.13
CA LEU A 235 -21.09 -26.70 0.97
C LEU A 235 -20.74 -25.95 2.26
N ALA A 236 -20.38 -24.67 2.19
CA ALA A 236 -20.10 -23.85 3.37
C ALA A 236 -21.30 -23.79 4.32
N HIS A 237 -22.52 -23.51 3.81
CA HIS A 237 -23.74 -23.47 4.61
C HIS A 237 -24.09 -24.83 5.23
N LYS A 238 -23.86 -25.94 4.51
CA LYS A 238 -24.12 -27.30 5.00
C LYS A 238 -23.26 -27.66 6.21
N TYR A 239 -22.02 -27.19 6.24
CA TYR A 239 -21.06 -27.56 7.27
C TYR A 239 -20.85 -26.49 8.35
N GLU A 240 -21.33 -25.26 8.13
CA GLU A 240 -21.26 -24.15 9.10
C GLU A 240 -22.08 -24.44 10.36
N LYS A 241 -21.46 -24.31 11.53
CA LYS A 241 -22.12 -24.54 12.83
C LYS A 241 -22.68 -23.27 13.46
N ASN A 242 -22.11 -22.10 13.16
CA ASN A 242 -22.56 -20.84 13.71
C ASN A 242 -23.82 -20.36 12.96
N GLU A 243 -24.93 -20.21 13.69
CA GLU A 243 -26.23 -19.82 13.13
C GLU A 243 -26.23 -18.44 12.48
N GLN A 244 -25.50 -17.47 13.05
CA GLN A 244 -25.36 -16.13 12.46
C GLN A 244 -24.62 -16.22 11.13
N LYS A 245 -23.51 -16.97 11.08
CA LYS A 245 -22.76 -17.18 9.83
C LYS A 245 -23.58 -17.92 8.79
N ARG A 246 -24.36 -18.94 9.18
CA ARG A 246 -25.28 -19.63 8.25
C ARG A 246 -26.29 -18.68 7.64
N THR A 247 -26.82 -17.78 8.44
CA THR A 247 -27.78 -16.76 7.98
C THR A 247 -27.12 -15.83 6.96
N THR A 248 -25.90 -15.37 7.24
CA THR A 248 -25.12 -14.55 6.29
C THR A 248 -24.81 -15.30 5.00
N ILE A 249 -24.33 -16.55 5.08
CA ILE A 249 -24.02 -17.37 3.91
C ILE A 249 -25.28 -17.58 3.05
N ARG A 250 -26.43 -17.82 3.69
CA ARG A 250 -27.70 -17.98 3.00
C ARG A 250 -28.15 -16.72 2.27
N ALA A 251 -28.07 -15.56 2.92
CA ALA A 251 -28.41 -14.29 2.30
C ALA A 251 -27.55 -14.02 1.05
N ASN A 252 -26.25 -14.27 1.16
CA ASN A 252 -25.33 -14.12 0.02
C ASN A 252 -25.64 -15.11 -1.12
N MET A 253 -25.99 -16.37 -0.79
CA MET A 253 -26.44 -17.34 -1.81
C MET A 253 -27.68 -16.85 -2.57
N GLU A 254 -28.67 -16.31 -1.86
CA GLU A 254 -29.91 -15.83 -2.48
C GLU A 254 -29.63 -14.64 -3.43
N GLU A 255 -28.74 -13.73 -3.03
CA GLU A 255 -28.30 -12.61 -3.88
C GLU A 255 -27.57 -13.09 -5.15
N TYR A 256 -26.58 -13.97 -5.01
CA TYR A 256 -25.80 -14.45 -6.14
C TYR A 256 -26.59 -15.39 -7.05
N LEU A 257 -27.53 -16.16 -6.52
CA LEU A 257 -28.47 -16.95 -7.31
C LEU A 257 -29.37 -16.03 -8.15
N THR A 258 -29.93 -14.98 -7.54
CA THR A 258 -30.74 -13.99 -8.26
C THR A 258 -29.94 -13.35 -9.39
N ARG A 259 -28.67 -12.99 -9.14
CA ARG A 259 -27.82 -12.42 -10.19
C ARG A 259 -27.52 -13.43 -11.30
N ALA A 260 -27.19 -14.67 -10.95
CA ALA A 260 -26.96 -15.75 -11.93
C ALA A 260 -28.20 -16.03 -12.79
N GLU A 261 -29.40 -15.99 -12.21
CA GLU A 261 -30.66 -16.14 -12.94
C GLU A 261 -30.86 -15.02 -13.96
N VAL A 262 -30.58 -13.78 -13.60
CA VAL A 262 -30.61 -12.65 -14.54
C VAL A 262 -29.59 -12.86 -15.66
N LEU A 263 -28.36 -13.22 -15.31
CA LEU A 263 -27.28 -13.49 -16.27
C LEU A 263 -27.62 -14.62 -17.25
N LYS A 264 -28.43 -15.60 -16.84
CA LYS A 264 -28.87 -16.72 -17.68
C LYS A 264 -29.54 -16.26 -18.97
N TYR A 265 -30.25 -15.13 -18.93
CA TYR A 265 -31.02 -14.58 -20.06
C TYR A 265 -30.27 -13.53 -20.88
N ILE A 266 -29.18 -12.95 -20.35
CA ILE A 266 -28.40 -11.89 -21.02
C ILE A 266 -27.00 -12.34 -21.46
N ARG A 267 -26.63 -13.60 -21.19
CA ARG A 267 -25.34 -14.21 -21.55
C ARG A 267 -25.23 -14.67 -22.99
#